data_AF-A0A1Y4IUV7-F1
#
_entry.id   AF-A0A1Y4IUV7-F1
#
_cell.length_a   1.000
_cell.length_b   1.000
_cell.length_c   1.000
_cell.angle_alpha   90.00
_cell.angle_beta   90.00
_cell.angle_gamma   90.00
#
_symmetry.space_group_name_H-M   'P 1'
#
loop_
_entity.id
_entity.type
_entity.pdbx_description
1 polymer ?
#
loop_
_entity_poly.entity_id
_entity_poly.type
_entity_poly.pdbx_seq_one_letter_code
_entity_poly.pdbx_strand_id
1 'polypeptide(L)'
;MQELENILEEIDEMIDGYRKNPDLITENITDFCYGLIRAKDIIRRHMNDGWTPVKKELPPNAKHMGALCQRYQLSTKYGVTEGWYNPDLESWFVLCWFLTKRYEEEDINFEKGSYPKIVRCENKVNDKYSIVLAWRPLSEPYRPEKR
;
A
#
# COMPACT_ATOMS: atom_id res chain seq x y z
N MET A 1 -8.78 -13.26 -9.32
CA MET A 1 -8.48 -13.10 -7.88
C MET A 1 -8.68 -14.39 -7.11
N GLN A 2 -9.85 -15.05 -7.19
CA GLN A 2 -10.13 -16.31 -6.48
C GLN A 2 -9.05 -17.40 -6.61
N GLU A 3 -8.53 -17.66 -7.82
CA GLU A 3 -7.49 -18.69 -7.98
C GLU A 3 -6.17 -18.32 -7.27
N LEU A 4 -5.81 -17.03 -7.22
CA LEU A 4 -4.60 -16.60 -6.52
C LEU A 4 -4.78 -16.66 -5.01
N GLU A 5 -6.00 -16.44 -4.49
CA GLU A 5 -6.32 -16.65 -3.07
C GLU A 5 -6.16 -18.11 -2.68
N ASN A 6 -6.67 -19.04 -3.50
CA ASN A 6 -6.52 -20.47 -3.27
C ASN A 6 -5.03 -20.89 -3.26
N ILE A 7 -4.23 -20.37 -4.20
CA ILE A 7 -2.77 -20.63 -4.22
C ILE A 7 -2.08 -20.11 -2.95
N LEU A 8 -2.48 -18.94 -2.44
CA LEU A 8 -1.94 -18.42 -1.20
C LEU A 8 -2.31 -19.29 0.02
N GLU A 9 -3.53 -19.82 0.04
CA GLU A 9 -4.02 -20.73 1.09
C GLU A 9 -3.24 -22.06 1.07
N GLU A 10 -3.04 -22.65 -0.10
CA GLU A 10 -2.22 -23.87 -0.26
C GLU A 10 -0.77 -23.67 0.24
N ILE A 11 -0.17 -22.51 -0.04
CA ILE A 11 1.17 -22.17 0.47
C ILE A 11 1.17 -22.06 2.00
N ASP A 12 0.11 -21.49 2.59
CA ASP A 12 -0.03 -21.38 4.04
C ASP A 12 -0.17 -22.73 4.72
N GLU A 13 -1.03 -23.60 4.19
CA GLU A 13 -1.20 -24.97 4.68
C GLU A 13 0.12 -25.75 4.64
N MET A 14 0.89 -25.57 3.57
CA MET A 14 2.20 -26.22 3.42
C MET A 14 3.21 -25.72 4.46
N ILE A 15 3.33 -24.41 4.66
CA ILE A 15 4.21 -23.83 5.68
C ILE A 15 3.81 -24.30 7.08
N ASP A 16 2.51 -24.29 7.39
CA ASP A 16 2.00 -24.73 8.68
C ASP A 16 2.20 -26.23 8.92
N GLY A 17 2.13 -27.05 7.87
CA GLY A 17 2.47 -28.48 7.92
C GLY A 17 3.90 -28.73 8.40
N TYR A 18 4.87 -27.95 7.92
CA TYR A 18 6.26 -28.04 8.40
C TYR A 18 6.43 -27.46 9.81
N ARG A 19 5.78 -26.33 10.12
CA ARG A 19 5.84 -25.72 11.45
C ARG A 19 5.29 -26.64 12.56
N LYS A 20 4.24 -27.41 12.26
CA LYS A 20 3.60 -28.35 13.20
C LYS A 20 4.40 -29.63 13.46
N ASN A 21 5.50 -29.86 12.73
CA ASN A 21 6.38 -31.01 12.89
C ASN A 21 7.81 -30.56 13.22
N PRO A 22 8.08 -30.12 14.47
CA PRO A 22 9.37 -29.55 14.85
C PRO A 22 10.54 -30.51 14.64
N ASP A 23 10.29 -31.81 14.75
CA ASP A 23 11.28 -32.87 14.56
C ASP A 23 11.78 -33.00 13.12
N LEU A 24 11.08 -32.37 12.16
CA LEU A 24 11.49 -32.27 10.76
C LEU A 24 12.24 -30.97 10.46
N ILE A 25 12.38 -30.04 11.41
CA ILE A 25 13.03 -28.74 11.18
C ILE A 25 14.54 -28.96 11.00
N THR A 26 14.94 -29.03 9.75
CA THR A 26 16.33 -29.01 9.28
C THR A 26 16.62 -27.65 8.63
N GLU A 27 17.89 -27.35 8.40
CA GLU A 27 18.32 -26.13 7.70
C GLU A 27 17.65 -26.03 6.31
N ASN A 28 17.60 -27.15 5.59
CA ASN A 28 16.95 -27.27 4.27
C ASN A 28 15.44 -26.95 4.29
N ILE A 29 14.73 -27.40 5.33
CA ILE A 29 13.28 -27.14 5.47
C ILE A 29 13.04 -25.67 5.85
N THR A 30 13.95 -25.08 6.62
CA THR A 30 13.91 -23.65 6.96
C THR A 30 14.06 -22.78 5.71
N ASP A 31 15.05 -23.08 4.87
CA ASP A 31 15.28 -22.39 3.60
C ASP A 31 14.10 -22.54 2.63
N PHE A 32 13.50 -23.74 2.57
CA PHE A 32 12.31 -24.01 1.78
C PHE A 32 11.12 -23.15 2.22
N CYS A 33 10.81 -23.11 3.52
CA CYS A 33 9.75 -22.26 4.07
C CYS A 33 10.02 -20.77 3.80
N TYR A 34 11.28 -20.33 3.87
CA TYR A 34 11.66 -18.95 3.54
C TYR A 34 11.41 -18.63 2.06
N GLY A 35 11.72 -19.58 1.16
CA GLY A 35 11.42 -19.51 -0.27
C GLY A 35 9.92 -19.39 -0.55
N LEU A 36 9.09 -20.20 0.14
CA LEU A 36 7.63 -20.14 0.03
C LEU A 36 7.07 -18.80 0.53
N ILE A 37 7.58 -18.27 1.66
CA ILE A 37 7.19 -16.95 2.16
C ILE A 37 7.51 -15.86 1.13
N ARG A 38 8.68 -15.92 0.47
CA ARG A 38 9.06 -15.00 -0.61
C ARG A 38 8.14 -15.12 -1.82
N ALA A 39 7.80 -16.34 -2.25
CA ALA A 39 6.85 -16.57 -3.34
C ALA A 39 5.46 -16.01 -3.01
N LYS A 40 5.00 -16.23 -1.78
CA LYS A 40 3.74 -15.70 -1.25
C LYS A 40 3.70 -14.17 -1.29
N ASP A 41 4.80 -13.51 -0.91
CA ASP A 41 4.94 -12.07 -1.02
C ASP A 41 4.94 -11.56 -2.48
N ILE A 42 5.54 -12.30 -3.41
CA ILE A 42 5.48 -11.98 -4.85
C ILE A 42 4.04 -12.07 -5.35
N ILE A 43 3.35 -13.19 -5.08
CA ILE A 43 1.97 -13.43 -5.50
C ILE A 43 1.05 -12.36 -4.92
N ARG A 44 1.17 -12.03 -3.63
CA ARG A 44 0.40 -10.95 -2.99
C ARG A 44 0.63 -9.59 -3.64
N ARG A 45 1.86 -9.27 -4.08
CA ARG A 45 2.13 -8.01 -4.82
C ARG A 45 1.44 -7.98 -6.18
N HIS A 46 1.36 -9.13 -6.85
CA HIS A 46 0.67 -9.26 -8.13
C HIS A 46 -0.86 -9.34 -8.00
N MET A 47 -1.39 -9.87 -6.90
CA MET A 47 -2.81 -9.81 -6.57
C MET A 47 -3.27 -8.40 -6.23
N ASN A 48 -2.43 -7.65 -5.51
CA ASN A 48 -2.76 -6.31 -5.06
C ASN A 48 -2.40 -5.25 -6.11
N ASP A 49 -2.25 -5.55 -7.41
CA ASP A 49 -1.88 -4.57 -8.45
C ASP A 49 -0.72 -3.61 -8.07
N GLY A 50 0.26 -4.09 -7.29
CA GLY A 50 1.37 -3.26 -6.80
C GLY A 50 1.06 -2.37 -5.58
N TRP A 51 -0.12 -2.45 -4.99
CA TRP A 51 -0.52 -1.76 -3.76
C TRP A 51 0.19 -2.35 -2.52
N THR A 52 0.81 -1.46 -1.75
CA THR A 52 1.45 -1.75 -0.47
C THR A 52 0.55 -1.24 0.66
N PRO A 53 0.01 -2.11 1.53
CA PRO A 53 -0.81 -1.67 2.66
C PRO A 53 -0.01 -0.78 3.62
N VAL A 54 -0.61 0.33 4.05
CA VAL A 54 0.03 1.28 5.00
C VAL A 54 0.38 0.58 6.32
N LYS A 55 -0.48 -0.34 6.77
CA LYS A 55 -0.23 -1.15 7.98
C LYS A 55 0.96 -2.12 7.84
N LYS A 56 1.33 -2.49 6.61
CA LYS A 56 2.50 -3.34 6.35
C LYS A 56 3.76 -2.48 6.33
N GLU A 57 3.75 -1.41 5.56
CA GLU A 57 4.92 -0.56 5.34
C GLU A 57 4.51 0.84 4.85
N LEU A 58 5.19 1.87 5.36
CA LEU A 58 5.12 3.24 4.85
C LEU A 58 6.09 3.44 3.67
N PRO A 59 5.90 4.48 2.83
CA PRO A 59 6.83 4.79 1.75
C PRO A 59 8.30 4.87 2.20
N PRO A 60 9.26 4.57 1.31
CA PRO A 60 10.68 4.52 1.68
C PRO A 60 11.21 5.81 2.32
N ASN A 61 10.66 6.97 1.96
CA ASN A 61 11.05 8.26 2.53
C ASN A 61 10.61 8.42 4.00
N ALA A 62 9.67 7.61 4.50
CA ALA A 62 9.15 7.72 5.87
C ALA A 62 10.23 7.57 6.97
N LYS A 63 11.36 6.92 6.66
CA LYS A 63 12.46 6.68 7.61
C LYS A 63 13.50 7.81 7.66
N HIS A 64 13.34 8.84 6.82
CA HIS A 64 14.36 9.87 6.61
C HIS A 64 13.75 11.27 6.74
N MET A 65 13.95 11.92 7.89
CA MET A 65 13.57 13.33 8.07
C MET A 65 14.23 14.23 7.02
N GLY A 66 13.50 15.22 6.53
CA GLY A 66 13.91 16.10 5.43
C GLY A 66 13.95 15.45 4.05
N ALA A 67 13.57 14.18 3.90
CA ALA A 67 13.51 13.54 2.60
C ALA A 67 12.37 14.11 1.73
N LEU A 68 12.61 14.14 0.42
CA LEU A 68 11.61 14.59 -0.54
C LEU A 68 10.33 13.74 -0.45
N CYS A 69 9.19 14.43 -0.43
CA CYS A 69 7.87 13.82 -0.41
C CYS A 69 7.47 13.40 -1.83
N GLN A 70 7.82 12.17 -2.22
CA GLN A 70 7.42 11.62 -3.51
C GLN A 70 5.90 11.42 -3.57
N ARG A 71 5.34 11.62 -4.77
CA ARG A 71 3.92 11.40 -5.04
C ARG A 71 3.66 9.93 -5.33
N TYR A 72 2.59 9.41 -4.75
CA TYR A 72 2.13 8.03 -4.86
C TYR A 72 0.66 8.01 -5.28
N GLN A 73 0.22 6.91 -5.88
CA GLN A 73 -1.21 6.58 -5.87
C GLN A 73 -1.56 6.05 -4.48
N LEU A 74 -2.72 6.46 -3.98
CA LEU A 74 -3.26 6.10 -2.68
C LEU A 74 -4.60 5.40 -2.87
N SER A 75 -4.77 4.26 -2.22
CA SER A 75 -6.06 3.63 -2.02
C SER A 75 -6.57 4.12 -0.68
N THR A 76 -7.68 4.84 -0.72
CA THR A 76 -8.37 5.32 0.48
C THR A 76 -9.66 4.54 0.67
N LYS A 77 -10.26 4.60 1.87
CA LYS A 77 -11.59 4.02 2.09
C LYS A 77 -12.71 4.64 1.23
N TYR A 78 -12.41 5.74 0.53
CA TYR A 78 -13.32 6.48 -0.34
C TYR A 78 -13.05 6.31 -1.83
N GLY A 79 -11.98 5.61 -2.20
CA GLY A 79 -11.54 5.47 -3.58
C GLY A 79 -10.05 5.70 -3.78
N VAL A 80 -9.62 5.68 -5.04
CA VAL A 80 -8.21 5.83 -5.43
C VAL A 80 -7.91 7.29 -5.75
N THR A 81 -6.79 7.81 -5.25
CA THR A 81 -6.32 9.17 -5.51
C THR A 81 -4.80 9.25 -5.53
N GLU A 82 -4.25 10.47 -5.50
CA GLU A 82 -2.83 10.73 -5.34
C GLU A 82 -2.53 11.42 -4.01
N GLY A 83 -1.29 11.29 -3.55
CA GLY A 83 -0.81 11.99 -2.36
C GLY A 83 0.64 11.68 -2.06
N TRP A 84 1.12 12.13 -0.91
CA TRP A 84 2.50 11.91 -0.47
C TRP A 84 2.58 11.74 1.04
N TYR A 85 3.62 11.05 1.50
CA TYR A 85 3.92 10.94 2.91
C TYR A 85 5.01 11.94 3.29
N ASN A 86 4.77 12.71 4.35
CA ASN A 86 5.75 13.62 4.93
C ASN A 86 6.30 13.00 6.24
N PRO A 87 7.59 12.62 6.29
CA PRO A 87 8.21 12.02 7.47
C PRO A 87 8.34 13.01 8.64
N ASP A 88 8.59 14.29 8.36
CA ASP A 88 8.77 15.32 9.40
C ASP A 88 7.48 15.63 10.15
N LEU A 89 6.34 15.44 9.50
CA LEU A 89 5.01 15.66 10.05
C LEU A 89 4.27 14.37 10.41
N GLU A 90 4.88 13.21 10.15
CA GLU A 90 4.30 11.87 10.31
C GLU A 90 2.85 11.81 9.76
N SER A 91 2.68 12.31 8.53
CA SER A 91 1.36 12.53 7.95
C SER A 91 1.31 12.21 6.47
N TRP A 92 0.19 11.63 6.06
CA TRP A 92 -0.22 11.60 4.66
C TRP A 92 -0.83 12.93 4.26
N PHE A 93 -0.49 13.40 3.07
CA PHE A 93 -1.16 14.50 2.39
C PHE A 93 -1.92 13.92 1.21
N VAL A 94 -3.24 13.93 1.29
CA VAL A 94 -4.15 13.26 0.36
C VAL A 94 -4.80 14.31 -0.53
N LEU A 95 -4.76 14.11 -1.85
CA LEU A 95 -5.49 14.95 -2.79
C LEU A 95 -6.95 14.49 -2.83
N CYS A 96 -7.88 15.39 -2.51
CA CYS A 96 -9.31 15.16 -2.61
C CYS A 96 -9.90 16.10 -3.67
N TRP A 97 -10.80 15.57 -4.49
CA TRP A 97 -11.55 16.34 -5.47
C TRP A 97 -13.00 16.47 -4.98
N PHE A 98 -13.56 17.67 -5.10
CA PHE A 98 -14.91 17.96 -4.65
C PHE A 98 -15.81 18.39 -5.82
N LEU A 99 -17.05 17.92 -5.79
CA LEU A 99 -18.10 18.30 -6.75
C LEU A 99 -18.56 19.76 -6.53
N THR A 100 -18.60 20.19 -5.27
CA THR A 100 -18.93 21.57 -4.88
C THR A 100 -17.78 22.20 -4.09
N LYS A 101 -17.91 23.47 -3.66
CA LYS A 101 -16.92 24.15 -2.79
C LYS A 101 -17.05 23.77 -1.31
N ARG A 102 -17.94 22.82 -0.98
CA ARG A 102 -18.22 22.38 0.39
C ARG A 102 -17.25 21.27 0.79
N TYR A 103 -17.10 21.07 2.10
CA TYR A 103 -16.15 20.12 2.69
C TYR A 103 -16.85 18.95 3.37
N GLU A 104 -18.01 18.58 2.82
CA GLU A 104 -18.79 17.45 3.30
C GLU A 104 -18.35 16.17 2.58
N GLU A 105 -18.46 15.03 3.27
CA GLU A 105 -18.04 13.73 2.74
C GLU A 105 -18.78 13.35 1.46
N GLU A 106 -20.06 13.72 1.36
CA GLU A 106 -20.94 13.50 0.20
C GLU A 106 -20.49 14.28 -1.05
N ASP A 107 -19.74 15.37 -0.88
CA ASP A 107 -19.22 16.20 -1.96
C ASP A 107 -17.87 15.70 -2.49
N ILE A 108 -17.22 14.73 -1.83
CA ILE A 108 -15.92 14.19 -2.21
C ILE A 108 -16.11 13.15 -3.31
N ASN A 109 -15.41 13.33 -4.43
CA ASN A 109 -15.37 12.36 -5.51
C ASN A 109 -13.97 12.30 -6.13
N PHE A 110 -13.28 11.19 -5.91
CA PHE A 110 -11.87 11.01 -6.29
C PHE A 110 -11.63 10.78 -7.80
N GLU A 111 -12.68 10.57 -8.59
CA GLU A 111 -12.59 10.43 -10.05
C GLU A 111 -13.05 11.69 -10.79
N LYS A 112 -14.06 12.38 -10.25
CA LYS A 112 -14.76 13.50 -10.90
C LYS A 112 -15.00 14.61 -9.88
N GLY A 113 -14.26 15.70 -9.97
CA GLY A 113 -14.50 16.90 -9.16
C GLY A 113 -13.83 18.12 -9.76
N SER A 114 -14.35 19.29 -9.44
CA SER A 114 -13.88 20.56 -10.00
C SER A 114 -12.96 21.33 -9.04
N TYR A 115 -13.02 21.01 -7.74
CA TYR A 115 -12.27 21.72 -6.71
C TYR A 115 -11.28 20.78 -6.02
N PRO A 116 -9.97 20.90 -6.29
CA PRO A 116 -8.95 20.09 -5.62
C PRO A 116 -8.58 20.69 -4.26
N LYS A 117 -8.35 19.82 -3.27
CA LYS A 117 -7.89 20.19 -1.93
C LYS A 117 -6.94 19.12 -1.40
N ILE A 118 -5.92 19.59 -0.69
CA ILE A 118 -4.97 18.71 -0.01
C ILE A 118 -5.41 18.60 1.45
N VAL A 119 -5.65 17.37 1.88
CA VAL A 119 -6.05 17.05 3.25
C VAL A 119 -4.88 16.39 3.96
N ARG A 120 -4.48 16.94 5.10
CA ARG A 120 -3.48 16.31 5.98
C ARG A 120 -4.18 15.25 6.82
N CYS A 121 -3.65 14.03 6.77
CA CYS A 121 -4.05 12.88 7.57
C CYS A 121 -2.85 12.42 8.39
N GLU A 122 -2.79 12.84 9.65
CA GLU A 122 -1.76 12.39 10.61
C GLU A 122 -1.87 10.88 10.85
N ASN A 123 -0.75 10.21 11.13
CA ASN A 123 -0.71 8.77 11.43
C ASN A 123 -1.77 8.37 12.46
N LYS A 124 -1.85 9.09 13.60
CA LYS A 124 -2.83 8.82 14.66
C LYS A 124 -4.29 8.87 14.19
N VAL A 125 -4.58 9.75 13.23
CA VAL A 125 -5.92 9.89 12.63
C VAL A 125 -6.13 8.75 11.65
N ASN A 126 -5.13 8.43 10.83
CA ASN A 126 -5.20 7.34 9.88
C ASN A 126 -5.38 5.98 10.56
N ASP A 127 -4.67 5.73 11.66
CA ASP A 127 -4.75 4.48 12.42
C ASP A 127 -6.15 4.27 13.02
N LYS A 128 -6.78 5.36 13.48
CA LYS A 128 -8.13 5.33 14.05
C LYS A 128 -9.22 5.16 12.99
N TYR A 129 -9.11 5.85 11.86
CA TYR A 129 -10.20 5.96 10.88
C TYR A 129 -9.96 5.19 9.58
N SER A 130 -8.78 4.59 9.41
CA SER A 130 -8.33 3.84 8.23
C SER A 130 -8.61 4.60 6.94
N ILE A 131 -8.16 5.85 6.85
CA ILE A 131 -8.44 6.74 5.71
C ILE A 131 -7.60 6.29 4.50
N VAL A 132 -6.28 6.26 4.63
CA VAL A 132 -5.32 5.74 3.65
C VAL A 132 -5.04 4.28 3.99
N LEU A 133 -5.44 3.39 3.09
CA LEU A 133 -5.38 1.94 3.25
C LEU A 133 -4.08 1.36 2.65
N ALA A 134 -3.73 1.80 1.44
CA ALA A 134 -2.56 1.33 0.71
C ALA A 134 -1.99 2.42 -0.20
N TRP A 135 -0.74 2.25 -0.62
CA TRP A 135 -0.05 3.15 -1.53
C TRP A 135 0.74 2.36 -2.58
N ARG A 136 0.98 2.96 -3.75
CA ARG A 136 1.91 2.44 -4.75
C ARG A 136 2.62 3.55 -5.52
N PRO A 137 3.85 3.31 -6.02
CA PRO A 137 4.53 4.25 -6.91
C PRO A 137 3.65 4.61 -8.11
N LEU A 138 3.74 5.87 -8.56
CA LEU A 138 3.20 6.24 -9.87
C LEU A 138 3.94 5.45 -10.95
N SER A 139 3.25 5.12 -12.05
CA SER A 139 3.88 4.61 -13.27
C SER A 139 4.99 5.57 -13.72
N GLU A 140 6.01 5.03 -14.39
CA GLU A 140 7.21 5.80 -14.73
C GLU A 140 6.86 7.15 -15.38
N PRO A 141 7.53 8.24 -14.96
CA PRO A 141 7.29 9.55 -15.54
C PRO A 141 7.66 9.57 -17.03
N TYR A 142 7.00 10.47 -17.76
CA TYR A 142 7.33 10.77 -19.15
C TYR A 142 8.84 11.01 -19.31
N ARG A 143 9.49 10.19 -20.13
CA ARG A 143 10.87 10.39 -20.57
C ARG A 143 10.82 11.17 -21.88
N PRO A 144 11.14 12.48 -21.91
CA PRO A 144 11.24 13.20 -23.17
C PRO A 144 12.27 12.52 -24.07
N GLU A 145 11.97 12.44 -25.36
CA GLU A 145 12.94 11.95 -26.34
C GLU A 145 14.22 12.79 -26.22
N LYS A 146 15.37 12.11 -26.12
CA LYS A 146 16.67 12.78 -26.15
C LYS A 146 16.79 13.45 -27.52
N ARG A 147 16.74 14.78 -27.55
CA ARG A 147 17.14 15.58 -28.72
C ARG A 147 18.64 15.61 -28.85
#